data_AF-A0A1J5FQK2-F1
#
_entry.id   AF-A0A1J5FQK2-F1
#
_cell.length_a   1.000
_cell.length_b   1.000
_cell.length_c   1.000
_cell.angle_alpha   90.00
_cell.angle_beta   90.00
_cell.angle_gamma   90.00
#
_symmetry.space_group_name_H-M   'P 1'
#
loop_
_entity.id
_entity.type
_entity.pdbx_description
1 polymer ?
#
loop_
_entity_poly.entity_id
_entity_poly.type
_entity_poly.pdbx_seq_one_letter_code
_entity_poly.pdbx_strand_id
1 'polypeptide(L)'
;MNRPANMTELFEKLNDLKSVFRYGQKLIPIIQSLIDFMQETVPLLENINSSIADSTTKIPKASNQIADVTEATELATTEILDIVDLINSDIDSIEKDLKGLTEREKQKSKIIQKLTEAVKDNPEAKSLLINYEELNNEYEELNSVLSVLQKIKNDAYNITLSLQVQDITSQQLSAVNHLISGVQNKLSLLLVDFQETNNDELKTMKIAVPDDASFNPEARYGKDVSQQQLADSLVNNNGFRTTQDEIDKLFS
;
A
#
# COMPACT_ATOMS: atom_id res chain seq x y z
N MET A 1 -41.60 88.88 35.01
CA MET A 1 -40.89 88.79 33.71
C MET A 1 -39.74 87.82 33.89
N ASN A 2 -39.88 86.57 33.43
CA ASN A 2 -38.79 85.57 33.26
C ASN A 2 -39.39 84.28 32.69
N ARG A 3 -39.64 84.26 31.37
CA ARG A 3 -40.00 83.05 30.60
C ARG A 3 -39.29 83.03 29.23
N PRO A 4 -37.96 82.84 29.19
CA PRO A 4 -37.33 82.28 27.98
C PRO A 4 -36.41 81.07 28.23
N ALA A 5 -36.17 80.63 29.47
CA ALA A 5 -35.19 79.57 29.77
C ALA A 5 -35.65 78.14 29.40
N ASN A 6 -36.91 77.77 29.70
CA ASN A 6 -37.39 76.39 29.50
C ASN A 6 -37.51 75.96 28.02
N MET A 7 -37.79 76.88 27.10
CA MET A 7 -37.88 76.54 25.67
C MET A 7 -36.51 76.31 25.07
N THR A 8 -35.49 77.07 25.47
CA THR A 8 -34.12 76.90 24.99
C THR A 8 -33.54 75.55 25.43
N GLU A 9 -33.76 75.15 26.68
CA GLU A 9 -33.34 73.84 27.18
C GLU A 9 -34.07 72.68 26.46
N LEU A 10 -35.37 72.85 26.16
CA LEU A 10 -36.13 71.87 25.39
C LEU A 10 -35.64 71.78 23.93
N PHE A 11 -35.23 72.90 23.33
CA PHE A 11 -34.59 72.93 22.01
C PHE A 11 -33.20 72.29 22.01
N GLU A 12 -32.41 72.47 23.06
CA GLU A 12 -31.13 71.77 23.23
C GLU A 12 -31.34 70.26 23.37
N LYS A 13 -32.30 69.80 24.19
CA LYS A 13 -32.64 68.37 24.30
C LYS A 13 -33.18 67.79 23.00
N LEU A 14 -33.94 68.55 22.21
CA LEU A 14 -34.36 68.16 20.87
C LEU A 14 -33.19 68.09 19.88
N ASN A 15 -32.18 68.96 20.02
CA ASN A 15 -30.95 68.91 19.23
C ASN A 15 -30.05 67.73 19.63
N ASP A 16 -29.98 67.40 20.92
CA ASP A 16 -29.31 66.19 21.41
C ASP A 16 -29.97 64.93 20.84
N LEU A 17 -31.32 64.88 20.88
CA LEU A 17 -32.10 63.79 20.28
C LEU A 17 -31.86 63.69 18.76
N LYS A 18 -31.86 64.83 18.04
CA LYS A 18 -31.52 64.89 16.61
C LYS A 18 -30.09 64.40 16.34
N SER A 19 -29.15 64.67 17.25
CA SER A 19 -27.78 64.18 17.15
C SER A 19 -27.72 62.66 17.33
N VAL A 20 -28.46 62.09 18.29
CA VAL A 20 -28.63 60.63 18.44
C VAL A 20 -29.22 60.00 17.18
N PHE A 21 -30.24 60.61 16.58
CA PHE A 21 -30.80 60.13 15.29
C PHE A 21 -29.80 60.21 14.13
N ARG A 22 -28.95 61.25 14.06
CA ARG A 22 -27.87 61.33 13.06
C ARG A 22 -26.79 60.27 13.29
N TYR A 23 -26.50 59.91 14.54
CA TYR A 23 -25.64 58.77 14.86
C TYR A 23 -26.29 57.44 14.47
N GLY A 24 -27.58 57.25 14.75
CA GLY A 24 -28.35 56.09 14.30
C GLY A 24 -28.35 55.92 12.78
N GLN A 25 -28.51 57.02 12.03
CA GLN A 25 -28.39 57.00 10.56
C GLN A 25 -27.01 56.56 10.06
N LYS A 26 -25.94 56.84 10.81
CA LYS A 26 -24.59 56.36 10.48
C LYS A 26 -24.38 54.88 10.83
N LEU A 27 -25.16 54.31 11.74
CA LEU A 27 -25.10 52.90 12.12
C LEU A 27 -25.86 52.00 11.14
N ILE A 28 -26.91 52.50 10.48
CA ILE A 28 -27.68 51.76 9.47
C ILE A 28 -26.79 51.09 8.39
N PRO A 29 -25.87 51.80 7.70
CA PRO A 29 -25.03 51.17 6.69
C PRO A 29 -24.06 50.13 7.26
N ILE A 30 -23.63 50.28 8.52
CA ILE A 30 -22.77 49.29 9.21
C ILE A 30 -23.57 48.02 9.50
N ILE A 31 -24.80 48.15 10.01
CA ILE A 31 -25.70 47.02 10.23
C ILE A 31 -26.05 46.33 8.91
N GLN A 32 -26.30 47.11 7.84
CA GLN A 32 -26.53 46.55 6.50
C GLN A 32 -25.32 45.74 6.02
N SER A 33 -24.10 46.28 6.14
CA SER A 33 -22.88 45.55 5.76
C SER A 33 -22.66 44.27 6.59
N LEU A 34 -23.08 44.27 7.86
CA LEU A 34 -23.04 43.08 8.71
C LEU A 34 -24.08 42.04 8.28
N ILE A 35 -25.28 42.47 7.89
CA ILE A 35 -26.33 41.59 7.36
C ILE A 35 -25.89 40.99 6.02
N ASP A 36 -25.36 41.81 5.12
CA ASP A 36 -24.85 41.35 3.81
C ASP A 36 -23.69 40.35 4.02
N PHE A 37 -22.77 40.64 4.94
CA PHE A 37 -21.69 39.72 5.32
C PHE A 37 -22.21 38.40 5.90
N MET A 38 -23.21 38.44 6.79
CA MET A 38 -23.84 37.24 7.36
C MET A 38 -24.58 36.43 6.29
N GLN A 39 -25.24 37.10 5.33
CA GLN A 39 -25.91 36.46 4.20
C GLN A 39 -24.93 35.73 3.26
N GLU A 40 -23.69 36.19 3.16
CA GLU A 40 -22.66 35.52 2.35
C GLU A 40 -21.90 34.43 3.12
N THR A 41 -21.59 34.67 4.40
CA THR A 41 -20.73 33.78 5.19
C THR A 41 -21.44 32.57 5.79
N VAL A 42 -22.70 32.70 6.20
CA VAL A 42 -23.47 31.58 6.76
C VAL A 42 -23.66 30.46 5.74
N PRO A 43 -24.10 30.72 4.49
CA PRO A 43 -24.21 29.67 3.48
C PRO A 43 -22.86 29.03 3.12
N LEU A 44 -21.77 29.80 3.15
CA LEU A 44 -20.43 29.27 2.88
C LEU A 44 -20.03 28.26 3.97
N LEU A 45 -20.29 28.58 5.24
CA LEU A 45 -20.04 27.69 6.37
C LEU A 45 -20.91 26.42 6.31
N GLU A 46 -22.19 26.55 5.94
CA GLU A 46 -23.08 25.40 5.75
C GLU A 46 -22.58 24.46 4.63
N ASN A 47 -22.12 25.02 3.51
CA ASN A 47 -21.54 24.24 2.41
C ASN A 47 -20.24 23.52 2.82
N ILE A 48 -19.37 24.18 3.59
CA ILE A 48 -18.15 23.56 4.12
C ILE A 48 -18.50 22.42 5.08
N ASN A 49 -19.44 22.65 6.00
CA ASN A 49 -19.90 21.63 6.95
C ASN A 49 -20.48 20.41 6.23
N SER A 50 -21.35 20.62 5.24
CA SER A 50 -21.88 19.53 4.41
C SER A 50 -20.77 18.78 3.66
N SER A 51 -19.78 19.48 3.13
CA SER A 51 -18.65 18.87 2.41
C SER A 51 -17.74 18.04 3.32
N ILE A 52 -17.51 18.52 4.56
CA ILE A 52 -16.74 17.80 5.59
C ILE A 52 -17.50 16.56 6.06
N ALA A 53 -18.82 16.68 6.29
CA ALA A 53 -19.68 15.55 6.65
C ALA A 53 -19.65 14.47 5.55
N ASP A 54 -19.81 14.87 4.29
CA ASP A 54 -19.71 13.98 3.14
C ASP A 54 -18.35 13.26 3.06
N SER A 55 -17.26 14.01 3.24
CA SER A 55 -15.90 13.45 3.22
C SER A 55 -15.67 12.46 4.36
N THR A 56 -16.18 12.76 5.55
CA THR A 56 -16.11 11.89 6.74
C THR A 56 -16.80 10.54 6.51
N THR A 57 -17.82 10.48 5.66
CA THR A 57 -18.51 9.21 5.33
C THR A 57 -17.90 8.45 4.15
N LYS A 58 -17.35 9.15 3.15
CA LYS A 58 -16.83 8.54 1.92
C LYS A 58 -15.39 8.02 2.08
N ILE A 59 -14.57 8.74 2.84
CA ILE A 59 -13.16 8.41 3.06
C ILE A 59 -12.96 7.03 3.73
N PRO A 60 -13.72 6.65 4.79
CA PRO A 60 -13.61 5.32 5.39
C PRO A 60 -14.00 4.19 4.43
N LYS A 61 -15.00 4.41 3.58
CA LYS A 61 -15.41 3.42 2.57
C LYS A 61 -14.30 3.14 1.57
N ALA A 62 -13.59 4.19 1.14
CA ALA A 62 -12.43 4.05 0.27
C ALA A 62 -11.28 3.32 0.98
N SER A 63 -11.04 3.61 2.27
CA SER A 63 -10.03 2.89 3.07
C SER A 63 -10.32 1.39 3.17
N ASN A 64 -11.57 1.02 3.46
CA ASN A 64 -11.98 -0.38 3.51
C ASN A 64 -11.86 -1.06 2.15
N GLN A 65 -12.29 -0.40 1.07
CA GLN A 65 -12.12 -0.93 -0.30
C GLN A 65 -10.66 -1.15 -0.66
N ILE A 66 -9.75 -0.28 -0.21
CA ILE A 66 -8.31 -0.48 -0.41
C ILE A 66 -7.86 -1.74 0.33
N ALA A 67 -8.28 -1.94 1.58
CA ALA A 67 -7.94 -3.14 2.35
C ALA A 67 -8.47 -4.42 1.68
N ASP A 68 -9.72 -4.43 1.23
CA ASP A 68 -10.33 -5.56 0.52
C ASP A 68 -9.55 -5.91 -0.77
N VAL A 69 -9.15 -4.88 -1.53
CA VAL A 69 -8.34 -5.06 -2.74
C VAL A 69 -6.95 -5.57 -2.39
N THR A 70 -6.33 -5.10 -1.32
CA THR A 70 -5.03 -5.61 -0.85
C THR A 70 -5.10 -7.09 -0.44
N GLU A 71 -6.14 -7.49 0.28
CA GLU A 71 -6.35 -8.90 0.67
C GLU A 71 -6.58 -9.79 -0.57
N ALA A 72 -7.44 -9.35 -1.48
CA ALA A 72 -7.71 -10.08 -2.72
C ALA A 72 -6.48 -10.20 -3.61
N THR A 73 -5.63 -9.16 -3.66
CA THR A 73 -4.38 -9.24 -4.41
C THR A 73 -3.40 -10.18 -3.74
N GLU A 74 -3.24 -10.14 -2.41
CA GLU A 74 -2.40 -11.09 -1.67
C GLU A 74 -2.81 -12.54 -1.97
N LEU A 75 -4.11 -12.86 -1.85
CA LEU A 75 -4.64 -14.19 -2.16
C LEU A 75 -4.32 -14.63 -3.60
N ALA A 76 -4.60 -13.77 -4.59
CA ALA A 76 -4.29 -14.06 -5.99
C ALA A 76 -2.79 -14.28 -6.23
N THR A 77 -1.94 -13.64 -5.43
CA THR A 77 -0.48 -13.76 -5.54
C THR A 77 -0.01 -15.10 -5.01
N THR A 78 -0.57 -15.54 -3.87
CA THR A 78 -0.35 -16.88 -3.35
C THR A 78 -0.77 -17.94 -4.37
N GLU A 79 -1.95 -17.78 -4.99
CA GLU A 79 -2.41 -18.71 -6.04
C GLU A 79 -1.46 -18.73 -7.25
N ILE A 80 -0.92 -17.58 -7.66
CA ILE A 80 0.08 -17.54 -8.75
C ILE A 80 1.38 -18.25 -8.33
N LEU A 81 1.83 -18.07 -7.09
CA LEU A 81 3.04 -18.75 -6.58
C LEU A 81 2.86 -20.26 -6.53
N ASP A 82 1.69 -20.75 -6.10
CA ASP A 82 1.37 -22.18 -6.11
C ASP A 82 1.40 -22.75 -7.54
N ILE A 83 0.86 -22.02 -8.52
CA ILE A 83 0.92 -22.41 -9.93
C ILE A 83 2.38 -22.42 -10.44
N VAL A 84 3.20 -21.45 -10.04
CA VAL A 84 4.62 -21.40 -10.40
C VAL A 84 5.38 -22.61 -9.83
N ASP A 85 5.08 -23.00 -8.59
CA ASP A 85 5.68 -24.20 -7.97
C ASP A 85 5.28 -25.49 -8.69
N LEU A 86 4.01 -25.61 -9.08
CA LEU A 86 3.53 -26.72 -9.92
C LEU A 86 4.26 -26.76 -11.27
N ILE A 87 4.41 -25.61 -11.94
CA ILE A 87 5.17 -25.50 -13.21
C ILE A 87 6.62 -25.97 -13.01
N ASN A 88 7.26 -25.57 -11.92
CA ASN A 88 8.64 -25.99 -11.62
C ASN A 88 8.74 -27.50 -11.40
N SER A 89 7.78 -28.09 -10.67
CA SER A 89 7.71 -29.54 -10.46
C SER A 89 7.52 -30.32 -11.77
N ASP A 90 6.65 -29.82 -12.65
CA ASP A 90 6.41 -30.41 -13.96
C ASP A 90 7.65 -30.30 -14.86
N ILE A 91 8.32 -29.14 -14.87
CA ILE A 91 9.57 -28.93 -15.60
C ILE A 91 10.65 -29.89 -15.12
N ASP A 92 10.82 -30.04 -13.80
CA ASP A 92 11.83 -30.96 -13.23
C ASP A 92 11.56 -32.41 -13.63
N SER A 93 10.29 -32.81 -13.70
CA SER A 93 9.87 -34.14 -14.16
C SER A 93 10.20 -34.33 -15.65
N ILE A 94 9.85 -33.36 -16.50
CA ILE A 94 10.17 -33.40 -17.94
C ILE A 94 11.68 -33.38 -18.17
N GLU A 95 12.43 -32.58 -17.43
CA GLU A 95 13.89 -32.50 -17.55
C GLU A 95 14.55 -33.85 -17.20
N LYS A 96 14.04 -34.54 -16.17
CA LYS A 96 14.49 -35.89 -15.81
C LYS A 96 14.23 -36.90 -16.92
N ASP A 97 13.03 -36.90 -17.50
CA ASP A 97 12.66 -37.81 -18.58
C ASP A 97 13.48 -37.55 -19.85
N LEU A 98 13.67 -36.28 -20.22
CA LEU A 98 14.51 -35.88 -21.35
C LEU A 98 15.98 -36.26 -21.13
N LYS A 99 16.54 -36.05 -19.94
CA LYS A 99 17.90 -36.52 -19.61
C LYS A 99 18.03 -38.04 -19.76
N GLY A 100 16.99 -38.79 -19.38
CA GLY A 100 16.92 -40.23 -19.60
C GLY A 100 16.93 -40.61 -21.08
N LEU A 101 16.17 -39.91 -21.92
CA LEU A 101 16.18 -40.10 -23.38
C LEU A 101 17.53 -39.75 -23.99
N THR A 102 18.14 -38.62 -23.59
CA THR A 102 19.47 -38.20 -24.06
C THR A 102 20.54 -39.24 -23.74
N GLU A 103 20.52 -39.85 -22.55
CA GLU A 103 21.45 -40.93 -22.20
C GLU A 103 21.19 -42.21 -23.00
N ARG A 104 19.92 -42.55 -23.28
CA ARG A 104 19.57 -43.69 -24.15
C ARG A 104 20.05 -43.49 -25.59
N GLU A 105 19.87 -42.30 -26.15
CA GLU A 105 20.40 -41.96 -27.48
C GLU A 105 21.94 -42.01 -27.51
N LYS A 106 22.60 -41.53 -26.45
CA LYS A 106 24.06 -41.66 -26.32
C LYS A 106 24.52 -43.12 -26.26
N GLN A 107 23.78 -44.00 -25.58
CA GLN A 107 24.07 -45.43 -25.55
C GLN A 107 23.83 -46.11 -26.90
N LYS A 108 22.75 -45.75 -27.60
CA LYS A 108 22.42 -46.22 -28.94
C LYS A 108 23.52 -45.86 -29.94
N SER A 109 23.99 -44.61 -29.95
CA SER A 109 25.11 -44.19 -30.80
C SER A 109 26.39 -44.98 -30.49
N LYS A 110 26.73 -45.24 -29.20
CA LYS A 110 27.86 -46.11 -28.84
C LYS A 110 27.71 -47.55 -29.37
N ILE A 111 26.50 -48.11 -29.36
CA ILE A 111 26.23 -49.46 -29.88
C ILE A 111 26.36 -49.48 -31.40
N ILE A 112 25.81 -48.47 -32.08
CA ILE A 112 25.95 -48.31 -33.54
C ILE A 112 27.43 -48.17 -33.91
N GLN A 113 28.21 -47.39 -33.17
CA GLN A 113 29.65 -47.23 -33.40
C GLN A 113 30.39 -48.59 -33.31
N LYS A 114 30.09 -49.40 -32.28
CA LYS A 114 30.64 -50.77 -32.15
C LYS A 114 30.20 -51.70 -33.27
N LEU A 115 28.94 -51.62 -33.71
CA LEU A 115 28.43 -52.39 -34.84
C LEU A 115 29.12 -51.99 -36.15
N THR A 116 29.30 -50.70 -36.39
CA THR A 116 30.02 -50.18 -37.56
C THR A 116 31.47 -50.66 -37.59
N GLU A 117 32.12 -50.82 -36.43
CA GLU A 117 33.45 -51.41 -36.33
C GLU A 117 33.47 -52.93 -36.57
N ALA A 118 32.47 -53.66 -36.10
CA ALA A 118 32.35 -55.11 -36.27
C ALA A 118 32.02 -55.53 -37.71
N VAL A 119 31.36 -54.66 -38.48
CA VAL A 119 30.89 -54.93 -39.84
C VAL A 119 31.80 -54.26 -40.90
N LYS A 120 33.05 -53.92 -40.53
CA LYS A 120 34.04 -53.26 -41.40
C LYS A 120 34.24 -53.94 -42.75
N ASP A 121 34.06 -55.27 -42.83
CA ASP A 121 34.31 -56.08 -44.02
C ASP A 121 33.10 -56.15 -44.97
N ASN A 122 31.94 -55.59 -44.60
CA ASN A 122 30.75 -55.51 -45.47
C ASN A 122 30.36 -54.03 -45.76
N PRO A 123 30.65 -53.53 -46.98
CA PRO A 123 30.37 -52.15 -47.37
C PRO A 123 28.89 -51.76 -47.34
N GLU A 124 28.00 -52.70 -47.64
CA GLU A 124 26.55 -52.47 -47.75
C GLU A 124 25.89 -52.39 -46.36
N ALA A 125 26.36 -53.21 -45.42
CA ALA A 125 25.91 -53.11 -44.04
C ALA A 125 26.45 -51.84 -43.33
N LYS A 126 27.65 -51.37 -43.71
CA LYS A 126 28.19 -50.09 -43.22
C LYS A 126 27.36 -48.89 -43.68
N SER A 127 26.93 -48.84 -44.94
CA SER A 127 26.12 -47.73 -45.45
C SER A 127 24.72 -47.69 -44.83
N LEU A 128 24.10 -48.86 -44.59
CA LEU A 128 22.82 -48.95 -43.88
C LEU A 128 22.90 -48.46 -42.43
N LEU A 129 24.01 -48.73 -41.72
CA LEU A 129 24.22 -48.27 -40.34
C LEU A 129 24.40 -46.75 -40.25
N ILE A 130 25.13 -46.14 -41.19
CA ILE A 130 25.31 -44.68 -41.25
C ILE A 130 23.95 -44.01 -41.52
N ASN A 131 23.19 -44.53 -42.48
CA ASN A 131 21.86 -43.99 -42.80
C ASN A 131 20.88 -44.13 -41.61
N TYR A 132 20.96 -45.24 -40.87
CA TYR A 132 20.20 -45.42 -39.63
C TYR A 132 20.62 -44.45 -38.51
N GLU A 133 21.90 -44.12 -38.40
CA GLU A 133 22.37 -43.13 -37.42
C GLU A 133 21.91 -41.72 -37.78
N GLU A 134 21.99 -41.33 -39.06
CA GLU A 134 21.56 -40.02 -39.54
C GLU A 134 20.03 -39.81 -39.43
N LEU A 135 19.21 -40.82 -39.76
CA LEU A 135 17.75 -40.71 -39.65
C LEU A 135 17.24 -40.64 -38.21
N ASN A 136 18.06 -41.04 -37.24
CA ASN A 136 17.60 -41.38 -35.90
C ASN A 136 18.40 -40.63 -34.82
N ASN A 137 19.11 -39.58 -35.23
CA ASN A 137 19.88 -38.69 -34.36
C ASN A 137 18.99 -37.55 -33.86
N GLU A 138 18.22 -37.83 -32.82
CA GLU A 138 17.34 -36.86 -32.16
C GLU A 138 18.07 -36.01 -31.10
N TYR A 139 19.40 -36.13 -31.00
CA TYR A 139 20.19 -35.56 -29.91
C TYR A 139 20.18 -34.01 -29.91
N GLU A 140 20.23 -33.37 -31.08
CA GLU A 140 20.16 -31.90 -31.16
C GLU A 140 18.76 -31.37 -30.78
N GLU A 141 17.71 -32.06 -31.19
CA GLU A 141 16.32 -31.68 -30.88
C GLU A 141 16.03 -31.82 -29.38
N LEU A 142 16.49 -32.91 -28.75
CA LEU A 142 16.38 -33.11 -27.31
C LEU A 142 17.12 -32.02 -26.51
N ASN A 143 18.32 -31.62 -26.94
CA ASN A 143 19.06 -30.54 -26.29
C ASN A 143 18.41 -29.17 -26.49
N SER A 144 17.82 -28.93 -27.66
CA SER A 144 17.03 -27.72 -27.93
C SER A 144 15.85 -27.62 -26.95
N VAL A 145 15.08 -28.70 -26.77
CA VAL A 145 13.96 -28.75 -25.82
C VAL A 145 14.43 -28.53 -24.38
N LEU A 146 15.54 -29.17 -23.96
CA LEU A 146 16.14 -28.94 -22.63
C LEU A 146 16.51 -27.47 -22.41
N SER A 147 17.05 -26.81 -23.43
CA SER A 147 17.41 -25.38 -23.34
C SER A 147 16.18 -24.47 -23.18
N VAL A 148 15.06 -24.81 -23.82
CA VAL A 148 13.80 -24.07 -23.69
C VAL A 148 13.21 -24.28 -22.29
N LEU A 149 13.24 -25.50 -21.75
CA LEU A 149 12.79 -25.78 -20.39
C LEU A 149 13.59 -25.00 -19.33
N GLN A 150 14.91 -24.88 -19.52
CA GLN A 150 15.74 -24.06 -18.65
C GLN A 150 15.36 -22.58 -18.69
N LYS A 151 14.99 -22.05 -19.87
CA LYS A 151 14.45 -20.69 -19.98
C LYS A 151 13.14 -20.54 -19.22
N ILE A 152 12.19 -21.47 -19.41
CA ILE A 152 10.89 -21.43 -18.72
C ILE A 152 11.10 -21.48 -17.20
N LYS A 153 12.00 -22.32 -16.70
CA LYS A 153 12.34 -22.39 -15.26
C LYS A 153 12.90 -21.07 -14.73
N ASN A 154 13.77 -20.42 -15.50
CA ASN A 154 14.32 -19.12 -15.15
C ASN A 154 13.25 -18.02 -15.16
N ASP A 155 12.34 -18.06 -16.13
CA ASP A 155 11.22 -17.11 -16.23
C ASP A 155 10.24 -17.30 -15.05
N ALA A 156 9.95 -18.55 -14.65
CA ALA A 156 9.17 -18.88 -13.47
C ALA A 156 9.79 -18.29 -12.19
N TYR A 157 11.11 -18.43 -12.02
CA TYR A 157 11.84 -17.80 -10.90
C TYR A 157 11.77 -16.26 -10.93
N ASN A 158 11.85 -15.66 -12.11
CA ASN A 158 11.71 -14.20 -12.26
C ASN A 158 10.30 -13.71 -11.89
N ILE A 159 9.26 -14.51 -12.18
CA ILE A 159 7.88 -14.21 -11.76
C ILE A 159 7.80 -14.20 -10.23
N THR A 160 8.31 -15.24 -9.56
CA THR A 160 8.37 -15.30 -8.09
C THR A 160 9.05 -14.07 -7.50
N LEU A 161 10.22 -13.68 -8.04
CA LEU A 161 10.94 -12.49 -7.58
C LEU A 161 10.15 -11.19 -7.81
N SER A 162 9.45 -11.07 -8.94
CA SER A 162 8.69 -9.87 -9.28
C SER A 162 7.49 -9.65 -8.37
N LEU A 163 6.83 -10.74 -7.95
CA LEU A 163 5.68 -10.68 -7.05
C LEU A 163 6.06 -10.26 -5.62
N GLN A 164 7.32 -10.41 -5.21
CA GLN A 164 7.79 -9.98 -3.88
C GLN A 164 7.70 -8.47 -3.64
N VAL A 165 7.59 -7.64 -4.68
CA VAL A 165 7.39 -6.18 -4.53
C VAL A 165 6.05 -5.87 -3.86
N GLN A 166 5.11 -6.81 -3.85
CA GLN A 166 3.77 -6.62 -3.34
C GLN A 166 3.72 -6.39 -1.82
N ASP A 167 4.63 -7.00 -1.05
CA ASP A 167 4.74 -6.76 0.40
C ASP A 167 5.00 -5.27 0.71
N ILE A 168 5.80 -4.60 -0.13
CA ILE A 168 6.05 -3.17 -0.02
C ILE A 168 4.78 -2.39 -0.35
N THR A 169 4.03 -2.80 -1.38
CA THR A 169 2.77 -2.13 -1.74
C THR A 169 1.70 -2.26 -0.67
N SER A 170 1.56 -3.42 -0.03
CA SER A 170 0.64 -3.64 1.08
C SER A 170 1.01 -2.80 2.30
N GLN A 171 2.31 -2.69 2.62
CA GLN A 171 2.80 -1.82 3.69
C GLN A 171 2.50 -0.33 3.41
N GLN A 172 2.72 0.13 2.18
CA GLN A 172 2.42 1.51 1.78
C GLN A 172 0.92 1.80 1.83
N LEU A 173 0.07 0.86 1.38
CA LEU A 173 -1.39 1.00 1.45
C LEU A 173 -1.89 1.01 2.90
N SER A 174 -1.31 0.18 3.77
CA SER A 174 -1.61 0.20 5.21
C SER A 174 -1.25 1.55 5.85
N ALA A 175 -0.08 2.10 5.54
CA ALA A 175 0.31 3.44 6.01
C ALA A 175 -0.66 4.53 5.51
N VAL A 176 -1.10 4.45 4.25
CA VAL A 176 -2.11 5.35 3.69
C VAL A 176 -3.46 5.22 4.40
N ASN A 177 -3.91 4.00 4.71
CA ASN A 177 -5.14 3.77 5.48
C ASN A 177 -5.08 4.37 6.90
N HIS A 178 -3.93 4.27 7.57
CA HIS A 178 -3.72 4.94 8.86
C HIS A 178 -3.77 6.46 8.75
N LEU A 179 -3.14 7.05 7.73
CA LEU A 179 -3.22 8.49 7.47
C LEU A 179 -4.65 8.95 7.17
N ILE A 180 -5.36 8.18 6.35
CA ILE A 180 -6.78 8.39 6.04
C ILE A 180 -7.62 8.43 7.32
N SER A 181 -7.42 7.47 8.23
CA SER A 181 -8.11 7.41 9.52
C SER A 181 -7.79 8.63 10.39
N GLY A 182 -6.53 9.10 10.39
CA GLY A 182 -6.13 10.31 11.08
C GLY A 182 -6.79 11.58 10.53
N VAL A 183 -6.92 11.70 9.21
CA VAL A 183 -7.64 12.81 8.56
C VAL A 183 -9.12 12.76 8.90
N GLN A 184 -9.74 11.58 8.83
CA GLN A 184 -11.16 11.40 9.19
C GLN A 184 -11.44 11.78 10.65
N ASN A 185 -10.59 11.38 11.59
CA ASN A 185 -10.72 11.78 12.99
C ASN A 185 -10.65 13.30 13.17
N LYS A 186 -9.72 13.98 12.50
CA LYS A 186 -9.62 15.45 12.54
C LYS A 186 -10.85 16.13 11.93
N LEU A 187 -11.35 15.64 10.80
CA LEU A 187 -12.57 16.16 10.17
C LEU A 187 -13.81 15.94 11.05
N SER A 188 -13.89 14.79 11.71
CA SER A 188 -14.97 14.48 12.65
C SER A 188 -14.95 15.41 13.86
N LEU A 189 -13.76 15.64 14.44
CA LEU A 189 -13.58 16.61 15.54
C LEU A 189 -13.97 18.03 15.13
N LEU A 190 -13.57 18.49 13.93
CA LEU A 190 -13.98 19.79 13.41
C LEU A 190 -15.49 19.92 13.22
N LEU A 191 -16.16 18.83 12.81
CA LEU A 191 -17.62 18.81 12.66
C LEU A 191 -18.31 18.92 14.03
N VAL A 192 -17.80 18.19 15.04
CA VAL A 192 -18.30 18.24 16.42
C VAL A 192 -18.09 19.63 17.02
N ASP A 193 -16.88 20.19 16.93
CA ASP A 193 -16.57 21.54 17.43
C ASP A 193 -17.49 22.60 16.78
N PHE A 194 -17.76 22.51 15.48
CA PHE A 194 -18.66 23.45 14.79
C PHE A 194 -20.13 23.30 15.21
N GLN A 195 -20.57 22.08 15.53
CA GLN A 195 -21.92 21.81 16.03
C GLN A 195 -22.09 22.23 17.50
N GLU A 196 -21.08 22.01 18.34
CA GLU A 196 -21.05 22.43 19.74
C GLU A 196 -20.91 23.94 19.89
N THR A 197 -20.23 24.64 18.98
CA THR A 197 -20.17 26.12 18.99
C THR A 197 -21.56 26.78 18.86
N ASN A 198 -22.56 26.05 18.36
CA ASN A 198 -23.95 26.50 18.29
C ASN A 198 -24.79 26.16 19.54
N ASN A 199 -24.29 25.34 20.47
CA ASN A 199 -24.98 24.94 21.70
C ASN A 199 -24.03 25.00 22.92
N ASP A 200 -24.14 26.10 23.64
CA ASP A 200 -23.69 26.32 25.02
C ASP A 200 -22.18 26.51 25.33
N GLU A 201 -21.94 27.69 25.88
CA GLU A 201 -20.97 28.05 26.92
C GLU A 201 -19.98 26.96 27.41
N LEU A 202 -18.69 27.20 27.15
CA LEU A 202 -17.56 26.94 28.04
C LEU A 202 -17.66 25.67 28.92
N LYS A 203 -17.29 24.52 28.36
CA LYS A 203 -16.77 23.40 29.18
C LYS A 203 -15.46 22.87 28.62
N THR A 204 -14.40 23.21 29.36
CA THR A 204 -13.09 22.59 29.32
C THR A 204 -13.20 21.07 29.47
N MET A 205 -12.69 20.29 28.51
CA MET A 205 -12.23 18.93 28.78
C MET A 205 -10.86 18.69 28.14
N LYS A 206 -9.89 18.40 29.02
CA LYS A 206 -8.58 17.87 28.65
C LYS A 206 -8.77 16.48 28.07
N ILE A 207 -8.27 16.24 26.85
CA ILE A 207 -8.21 14.90 26.26
C ILE A 207 -6.75 14.46 26.32
N ALA A 208 -6.49 13.40 27.08
CA ALA A 208 -5.23 12.67 27.04
C ALA A 208 -5.23 11.77 25.80
N VAL A 209 -4.27 11.98 24.92
CA VAL A 209 -3.97 11.09 23.80
C VAL A 209 -3.27 9.85 24.37
N PRO A 210 -3.71 8.62 24.07
CA PRO A 210 -2.93 7.44 24.39
C PRO A 210 -1.70 7.41 23.48
N ASP A 211 -0.51 7.55 24.07
CA ASP A 211 0.76 7.24 23.43
C ASP A 211 0.84 5.72 23.23
N ASP A 212 0.37 5.24 22.08
CA ASP A 212 0.77 3.92 21.57
C ASP A 212 2.15 4.08 20.92
N ALA A 213 3.17 4.08 21.78
CA ALA A 213 4.57 4.26 21.44
C ALA A 213 5.10 3.03 20.71
N SER A 214 4.87 2.92 19.40
CA SER A 214 5.62 2.00 18.51
C SER A 214 5.68 2.42 17.03
N PHE A 215 4.95 3.47 16.62
CA PHE A 215 4.86 3.83 15.21
C PHE A 215 5.65 5.11 14.89
N ASN A 216 6.72 4.99 14.08
CA ASN A 216 7.43 6.14 13.52
C ASN A 216 6.99 6.36 12.05
N PRO A 217 6.10 7.34 11.78
CA PRO A 217 5.62 7.65 10.44
C PRO A 217 6.71 8.21 9.50
N GLU A 218 7.91 8.52 10.01
CA GLU A 218 9.07 8.98 9.23
C GLU A 218 10.12 7.88 9.00
N ALA A 219 9.77 6.60 9.23
CA ALA A 219 10.66 5.48 8.94
C ALA A 219 10.94 5.39 7.43
N ARG A 220 12.11 5.85 7.02
CA ARG A 220 12.63 5.69 5.65
C ARG A 220 13.69 4.60 5.63
N TYR A 221 13.69 3.78 4.58
CA TYR A 221 14.74 2.79 4.35
C TYR A 221 16.07 3.51 4.06
N GLY A 222 16.96 3.53 5.05
CA GLY A 222 18.35 3.94 4.90
C GLY A 222 19.23 2.70 4.87
N LYS A 223 20.01 2.52 3.79
CA LYS A 223 21.09 1.51 3.70
C LYS A 223 22.29 1.90 4.60
N ASP A 224 22.02 2.35 5.81
CA ASP A 224 23.05 2.81 6.74
C ASP A 224 23.37 1.68 7.73
N VAL A 225 24.55 1.07 7.54
CA VAL A 225 25.11 -0.03 8.34
C VAL A 225 25.16 0.34 9.83
N SER A 226 25.19 1.62 10.15
CA SER A 226 25.24 2.19 11.50
C SER A 226 24.03 1.80 12.37
N GLN A 227 22.83 1.67 11.78
CA GLN A 227 21.62 1.28 12.53
C GLN A 227 21.58 -0.22 12.84
N GLN A 228 22.12 -1.05 11.94
CA GLN A 228 22.29 -2.50 12.16
C GLN A 228 23.31 -2.78 13.26
N GLN A 229 24.43 -2.05 13.29
CA GLN A 229 25.45 -2.20 14.35
C GLN A 229 24.91 -1.81 15.75
N LEU A 230 23.99 -0.85 15.81
CA LEU A 230 23.35 -0.44 17.07
C LEU A 230 22.33 -1.49 17.55
N ALA A 231 21.56 -2.09 16.64
CA ALA A 231 20.67 -3.22 16.96
C ALA A 231 21.46 -4.46 17.40
N ASP A 232 22.51 -4.82 16.66
CA ASP A 232 23.38 -5.97 16.98
C ASP A 232 24.12 -5.80 18.31
N SER A 233 24.51 -4.56 18.66
CA SER A 233 25.15 -4.28 19.95
C SER A 233 24.16 -4.28 21.12
N LEU A 234 22.90 -3.92 20.90
CA LEU A 234 21.84 -4.05 21.92
C LEU A 234 21.45 -5.50 22.17
N VAL A 235 21.34 -6.31 21.11
CA VAL A 235 21.05 -7.75 21.21
C VAL A 235 22.21 -8.50 21.88
N ASN A 236 23.46 -8.14 21.56
CA ASN A 236 24.63 -8.77 22.19
C ASN A 236 24.88 -8.30 23.63
N ASN A 237 24.52 -7.06 24.01
CA ASN A 237 24.71 -6.57 25.39
C ASN A 237 23.64 -7.06 26.37
N ASN A 238 22.43 -7.38 25.91
CA ASN A 238 21.32 -7.76 26.80
C ASN A 238 21.23 -9.27 27.09
N GLY A 239 22.23 -10.09 26.79
CA GLY A 239 22.50 -11.39 27.43
C GLY A 239 21.43 -12.49 27.40
N PHE A 240 20.20 -12.25 26.96
CA PHE A 240 19.13 -13.23 26.90
C PHE A 240 19.21 -14.01 25.59
N ARG A 241 20.21 -14.90 25.50
CA ARG A 241 20.10 -16.07 24.63
C ARG A 241 19.16 -17.04 25.32
N THR A 242 17.85 -16.85 25.13
CA THR A 242 16.85 -17.86 25.49
C THR A 242 17.28 -19.18 24.88
N THR A 243 17.45 -20.20 25.72
CA THR A 243 17.88 -21.53 25.29
C THR A 243 16.71 -22.29 24.69
N GLN A 244 16.96 -23.12 23.68
CA GLN A 244 15.94 -23.92 22.98
C GLN A 244 15.07 -24.74 23.96
N ASP A 245 15.65 -25.18 25.08
CA ASP A 245 14.95 -25.90 26.15
C ASP A 245 13.84 -25.09 26.85
N GLU A 246 13.94 -23.75 26.88
CA GLU A 246 12.89 -22.87 27.42
C GLU A 246 11.76 -22.64 26.41
N ILE A 247 12.08 -22.63 25.11
CA ILE A 247 11.09 -22.52 24.04
C ILE A 247 10.25 -23.80 23.98
N ASP A 248 10.88 -24.96 24.09
CA ASP A 248 10.19 -26.26 24.03
C ASP A 248 9.24 -26.48 25.24
N LYS A 249 9.48 -25.82 26.38
CA LYS A 249 8.59 -25.82 27.55
C LYS A 249 7.33 -24.97 27.40
N LEU A 250 7.31 -24.02 26.47
CA LEU A 250 6.13 -23.18 26.21
C LEU A 250 5.12 -23.87 25.28
N PHE A 251 5.56 -24.92 24.57
CA PHE A 251 4.74 -25.67 23.61
C PHE A 251 4.48 -27.13 24.03
N SER A 252 4.71 -27.48 25.30
CA SER A 252 4.36 -28.78 25.90
C SER A 252 3.21 -28.70 26.90
#